data_AF-A0A340Y1P4-F1
#
_entry.id   AF-A0A340Y1P4-F1
#
_cell.length_a   1.000
_cell.length_b   1.000
_cell.length_c   1.000
_cell.angle_alpha   90.00
_cell.angle_beta   90.00
_cell.angle_gamma   90.00
#
_symmetry.space_group_name_H-M   'P 1'
#
loop_
_entity.id
_entity.type
_entity.pdbx_description
1 polymer ?
#
loop_
_entity_poly.entity_id
_entity_poly.type
_entity_poly.pdbx_seq_one_letter_code
_entity_poly.pdbx_strand_id
1 'polypeptide(L)'
;MKDEVALLATVTLLGVLLQAYFSLQVISARRAFRVSPPLTTGPPEFERIYRAQVNCSEYFPLFLATLWVAGIFFHEGAAALCGLVYLFARLRYFQGYARSAQQRLAPLYASARALWLLVVLAALGLLAHFLPAALLGQFQKLLQKA
;
A
#
# COMPACT_ATOMS: atom_id res chain seq x y z
N MET A 1 -14.34 -16.09 10.70
CA MET A 1 -12.96 -15.56 10.78
C MET A 1 -12.15 -15.73 9.49
N LYS A 2 -11.80 -16.94 9.02
CA LYS A 2 -11.00 -17.07 7.77
C LYS A 2 -11.72 -16.47 6.56
N ASP A 3 -13.02 -16.67 6.47
CA ASP A 3 -13.86 -16.18 5.37
C ASP A 3 -14.05 -14.65 5.37
N GLU A 4 -13.77 -13.98 6.50
CA GLU A 4 -13.90 -12.51 6.66
C GLU A 4 -12.61 -11.76 6.33
N VAL A 5 -11.52 -12.47 6.04
CA VAL A 5 -10.22 -11.88 5.70
C VAL A 5 -9.59 -12.53 4.48
N ALA A 6 -10.28 -13.46 3.83
CA ALA A 6 -9.76 -14.22 2.70
C ALA A 6 -9.39 -13.28 1.54
N LEU A 7 -10.20 -12.25 1.26
CA LEU A 7 -9.91 -11.29 0.20
C LEU A 7 -8.68 -10.44 0.54
N LEU A 8 -8.54 -10.02 1.80
CA LEU A 8 -7.40 -9.24 2.27
C LEU A 8 -6.11 -10.06 2.19
N ALA A 9 -6.18 -11.34 2.58
CA ALA A 9 -5.06 -12.27 2.49
C ALA A 9 -4.65 -12.53 1.03
N THR A 10 -5.61 -12.69 0.12
CA THR A 10 -5.35 -12.81 -1.34
C THR A 10 -4.66 -11.57 -1.89
N VAL A 11 -5.18 -10.37 -1.57
CA VAL A 11 -4.58 -9.10 -2.02
C VAL A 11 -3.19 -8.90 -1.40
N THR A 12 -3.00 -9.30 -0.15
CA THR A 12 -1.68 -9.29 0.52
C THR A 12 -0.69 -10.18 -0.21
N LEU A 13 -1.06 -11.43 -0.53
CA LEU A 13 -0.20 -12.35 -1.26
C LEU A 13 0.12 -11.84 -2.67
N LEU A 14 -0.85 -11.25 -3.37
CA LEU A 14 -0.61 -10.59 -4.66
C LEU A 14 0.40 -9.44 -4.52
N GLY A 15 0.31 -8.66 -3.44
CA GLY A 15 1.28 -7.62 -3.11
C GLY A 15 2.69 -8.17 -2.89
N VAL A 16 2.82 -9.30 -2.18
CA VAL A 16 4.10 -10.00 -1.99
C VAL A 16 4.68 -10.46 -3.33
N LEU A 17 3.86 -11.08 -4.19
CA LEU A 17 4.28 -11.50 -5.52
C LEU A 17 4.74 -10.31 -6.38
N LEU A 18 4.07 -9.16 -6.27
CA LEU A 18 4.48 -7.95 -6.97
C LEU A 18 5.83 -7.41 -6.48
N GLN A 19 6.11 -7.43 -5.17
CA GLN A 19 7.42 -7.04 -4.62
C GLN A 19 8.52 -8.04 -5.03
N ALA A 20 8.20 -9.34 -5.08
CA ALA A 20 9.11 -10.36 -5.58
C ALA A 20 9.45 -10.12 -7.06
N TYR A 21 8.45 -9.79 -7.89
CA TYR A 21 8.65 -9.38 -9.27
C TYR A 21 9.60 -8.16 -9.37
N PHE A 22 9.37 -7.09 -8.60
CA PHE A 22 10.26 -5.92 -8.62
C PHE A 22 11.70 -6.26 -8.22
N SER A 23 11.87 -7.12 -7.20
CA SER A 23 13.19 -7.59 -6.78
C SER A 23 13.90 -8.36 -7.89
N LEU A 24 13.20 -9.26 -8.59
CA LEU A 24 13.75 -10.00 -9.75
C LEU A 24 14.13 -9.05 -10.89
N GLN A 25 13.34 -8.00 -11.14
CA GLN A 25 13.66 -6.99 -12.14
C GLN A 25 14.93 -6.19 -11.79
N VAL A 26 15.16 -5.88 -10.51
CA VAL A 26 16.41 -5.26 -10.05
C VAL A 26 17.59 -6.22 -10.24
N ILE A 27 17.44 -7.51 -9.90
CA ILE A 27 18.48 -8.52 -10.14
C ILE A 27 18.83 -8.61 -11.63
N SER A 28 17.82 -8.61 -12.50
CA SER A 28 17.99 -8.60 -13.95
C SER A 28 18.74 -7.34 -14.41
N ALA A 29 18.35 -6.16 -13.94
CA ALA A 29 19.00 -4.89 -14.28
C ALA A 29 20.46 -4.85 -13.81
N ARG A 30 20.78 -5.40 -12.62
CA ARG A 30 22.16 -5.53 -12.14
C ARG A 30 23.04 -6.31 -13.12
N ARG A 31 22.52 -7.42 -13.67
CA ARG A 31 23.23 -8.22 -14.68
C ARG A 31 23.41 -7.43 -15.99
N ALA A 32 22.35 -6.79 -16.47
CA ALA A 32 22.35 -6.04 -17.72
C ALA A 32 23.35 -4.87 -17.70
N PHE A 33 23.34 -4.08 -16.61
CA PHE A 33 24.21 -2.90 -16.46
C PHE A 33 25.52 -3.17 -15.72
N ARG A 34 25.80 -4.44 -15.38
CA ARG A 34 27.00 -4.89 -14.64
C ARG A 34 27.24 -4.13 -13.32
N VAL A 35 26.16 -3.81 -12.60
CA VAL A 35 26.23 -3.14 -11.30
C VAL A 35 26.21 -4.19 -10.18
N SER A 36 27.41 -4.64 -9.80
CA SER A 36 27.59 -5.60 -8.71
C SER A 36 27.27 -5.00 -7.34
N PRO A 37 26.63 -5.75 -6.42
CA PRO A 37 26.58 -5.37 -5.01
C PRO A 37 28.00 -5.11 -4.45
N PRO A 38 28.18 -4.18 -3.49
CA PRO A 38 27.15 -3.44 -2.76
C PRO A 38 26.64 -2.17 -3.48
N LEU A 39 27.10 -1.90 -4.71
CA LEU A 39 26.77 -0.65 -5.41
C LEU A 39 25.27 -0.54 -5.70
N THR A 40 24.75 0.66 -5.51
CA THR A 40 23.36 1.05 -5.81
C THR A 40 23.29 2.23 -6.79
N THR A 41 24.46 2.70 -7.24
CA THR A 41 24.64 3.74 -8.25
C THR A 41 25.17 3.14 -9.55
N GLY A 42 24.85 3.75 -10.68
CA GLY A 42 25.22 3.27 -12.01
C GLY A 42 24.62 4.13 -13.12
N PRO A 43 24.42 3.59 -14.33
CA PRO A 43 23.72 4.32 -15.38
C PRO A 43 22.31 4.75 -14.92
N PRO A 44 21.80 5.92 -15.35
CA PRO A 44 20.50 6.42 -14.90
C PRO A 44 19.35 5.43 -15.10
N GLU A 45 19.41 4.56 -16.10
CA GLU A 45 18.42 3.50 -16.34
C GLU A 45 18.38 2.46 -15.20
N PHE A 46 19.55 2.00 -14.76
CA PHE A 46 19.67 1.11 -13.61
C PHE A 46 19.14 1.77 -12.34
N GLU A 47 19.57 3.00 -12.07
CA GLU A 47 19.18 3.71 -10.86
C GLU A 47 17.67 3.92 -10.78
N ARG A 48 17.00 4.21 -11.90
CA ARG A 48 15.53 4.33 -11.93
C ARG A 48 14.84 3.03 -11.55
N ILE A 49 15.27 1.89 -12.10
CA ILE A 49 14.70 0.57 -11.77
C ILE A 49 14.91 0.25 -10.28
N TYR A 50 16.12 0.48 -9.77
CA TYR A 50 16.45 0.29 -8.37
C TYR A 50 15.59 1.19 -7.45
N ARG A 51 15.52 2.49 -7.74
CA ARG A 51 14.71 3.45 -6.96
C ARG A 51 13.22 3.17 -7.05
N ALA A 52 12.73 2.66 -8.17
CA ALA A 52 11.33 2.26 -8.32
C ALA A 52 10.99 1.09 -7.38
N GLN A 53 11.84 0.07 -7.31
CA GLN A 53 11.66 -1.05 -6.38
C GLN A 53 11.73 -0.59 -4.93
N VAL A 54 12.75 0.17 -4.55
CA VAL A 54 12.93 0.68 -3.18
C VAL A 54 11.69 1.47 -2.73
N ASN A 55 11.20 2.41 -3.55
CA ASN A 55 10.01 3.17 -3.21
C ASN A 55 8.75 2.29 -3.06
N CYS A 56 8.58 1.28 -3.93
CA CYS A 56 7.50 0.32 -3.76
C CYS A 56 7.61 -0.46 -2.45
N SER A 57 8.83 -0.78 -2.00
CA SER A 57 9.05 -1.50 -0.75
C SER A 57 8.86 -0.61 0.49
N GLU A 58 9.26 0.66 0.46
CA GLU A 58 9.02 1.62 1.56
C GLU A 58 7.53 1.81 1.86
N TYR A 59 6.69 1.85 0.82
CA TYR A 59 5.25 2.02 0.98
C TYR A 59 4.48 0.70 1.22
N PHE A 60 5.12 -0.45 1.02
CA PHE A 60 4.43 -1.73 1.14
C PHE A 60 3.89 -1.99 2.57
N PRO A 61 4.64 -1.70 3.66
CA PRO A 61 4.10 -1.81 5.02
C PRO A 61 2.92 -0.87 5.29
N LEU A 62 2.95 0.36 4.76
CA LEU A 62 1.84 1.31 4.90
C LEU A 62 0.58 0.80 4.21
N PHE A 63 0.75 0.24 3.01
CA PHE A 63 -0.34 -0.40 2.28
C PHE A 63 -0.91 -1.59 3.05
N LEU A 64 -0.07 -2.49 3.57
CA LEU A 64 -0.56 -3.63 4.35
C LEU A 64 -1.32 -3.17 5.61
N ALA A 65 -0.75 -2.24 6.38
CA ALA A 65 -1.41 -1.75 7.59
C ALA A 65 -2.80 -1.15 7.29
N THR A 66 -2.88 -0.29 6.28
CA THR A 66 -4.14 0.38 5.92
C THR A 66 -5.15 -0.57 5.27
N LEU A 67 -4.71 -1.52 4.44
CA LEU A 67 -5.55 -2.57 3.86
C LEU A 67 -6.24 -3.39 4.96
N TRP A 68 -5.47 -3.88 5.93
CA TRP A 68 -5.98 -4.74 6.99
C TRP A 68 -6.91 -3.98 7.95
N VAL A 69 -6.52 -2.77 8.37
CA VAL A 69 -7.38 -1.96 9.24
C VAL A 69 -8.68 -1.57 8.52
N ALA A 70 -8.62 -1.12 7.27
CA ALA A 70 -9.82 -0.79 6.50
C ALA A 70 -10.71 -2.02 6.26
N GLY A 71 -10.11 -3.18 5.97
CA GLY A 71 -10.85 -4.41 5.72
C GLY A 71 -11.58 -4.93 6.95
N ILE A 72 -10.95 -4.85 8.13
CA ILE A 72 -11.52 -5.32 9.40
C ILE A 72 -12.53 -4.32 9.98
N PHE A 73 -12.21 -3.02 9.99
CA PHE A 73 -13.02 -2.02 10.70
C PHE A 73 -14.07 -1.34 9.81
N PHE A 74 -13.94 -1.40 8.49
CA PHE A 74 -14.88 -0.75 7.58
C PHE A 74 -15.62 -1.75 6.70
N HIS A 75 -14.94 -2.37 5.74
CA HIS A 75 -15.55 -3.35 4.84
C HIS A 75 -14.49 -4.12 4.04
N GLU A 76 -14.47 -5.46 4.15
CA GLU A 76 -13.47 -6.33 3.52
C GLU A 76 -13.39 -6.14 2.00
N GLY A 77 -14.52 -6.27 1.29
CA GLY A 77 -14.57 -6.15 -0.17
C GLY A 77 -14.14 -4.78 -0.71
N ALA A 78 -14.54 -3.67 -0.07
CA ALA A 78 -14.13 -2.33 -0.48
C ALA A 78 -12.61 -2.11 -0.29
N ALA A 79 -12.05 -2.57 0.83
CA ALA A 79 -10.61 -2.51 1.08
C ALA A 79 -9.84 -3.37 0.08
N ALA A 80 -10.30 -4.59 -0.21
CA ALA A 80 -9.69 -5.47 -1.20
C ALA A 80 -9.69 -4.85 -2.61
N LEU A 81 -10.80 -4.24 -3.04
CA LEU A 81 -10.90 -3.55 -4.34
C LEU A 81 -9.91 -2.38 -4.42
N CYS A 82 -9.85 -1.54 -3.39
CA CYS A 82 -8.89 -0.44 -3.31
C CYS A 82 -7.45 -0.97 -3.34
N GLY A 83 -7.19 -2.10 -2.69
CA GLY A 83 -5.89 -2.75 -2.70
C GLY A 83 -5.49 -3.28 -4.07
N LEU A 84 -6.41 -3.86 -4.84
CA LEU A 84 -6.14 -4.24 -6.24
C LEU A 84 -5.79 -3.03 -7.11
N VAL A 85 -6.54 -1.94 -6.98
CA VAL A 85 -6.25 -0.67 -7.68
C VAL A 85 -4.87 -0.14 -7.30
N TYR A 86 -4.53 -0.17 -6.01
CA TYR A 86 -3.22 0.24 -5.51
C TYR A 86 -2.08 -0.60 -6.12
N LEU A 87 -2.20 -1.93 -6.10
CA LEU A 87 -1.18 -2.84 -6.63
C LEU A 87 -1.01 -2.68 -8.14
N PHE A 88 -2.10 -2.53 -8.89
CA PHE A 88 -2.03 -2.25 -10.32
C PHE A 88 -1.35 -0.90 -10.62
N ALA A 89 -1.71 0.14 -9.87
CA ALA A 89 -1.04 1.44 -9.99
C ALA A 89 0.45 1.35 -9.64
N ARG A 90 0.85 0.53 -8.65
CA ARG A 90 2.25 0.27 -8.31
C ARG A 90 3.01 -0.48 -9.40
N LEU A 91 2.38 -1.45 -10.06
CA LEU A 91 2.97 -2.09 -11.25
C LEU A 91 3.24 -1.08 -12.36
N ARG A 92 2.25 -0.22 -12.66
CA ARG A 92 2.38 0.86 -13.66
C ARG A 92 3.43 1.89 -13.26
N TYR A 93 3.52 2.23 -11.98
CA TYR A 93 4.55 3.12 -11.44
C TYR A 93 5.93 2.56 -11.69
N PHE A 94 6.16 1.29 -11.35
CA PHE A 94 7.44 0.63 -11.56
C PHE A 94 7.83 0.59 -13.04
N GLN A 95 6.92 0.13 -13.90
CA GLN A 95 7.15 0.06 -15.35
C GLN A 95 7.41 1.44 -15.98
N GLY A 96 6.64 2.45 -15.58
CA GLY A 96 6.81 3.83 -16.05
C GLY A 96 8.14 4.41 -15.60
N TYR A 97 8.50 4.22 -14.34
CA TYR A 97 9.74 4.77 -13.77
C TYR A 97 10.98 4.12 -14.40
N ALA A 98 10.95 2.81 -14.63
CA ALA A 98 12.02 2.10 -15.35
C ALA A 98 12.33 2.76 -16.71
N ARG A 99 11.29 3.18 -17.44
CA ARG A 99 11.43 3.87 -18.74
C ARG A 99 11.91 5.31 -18.57
N SER A 100 11.22 6.11 -17.76
CA SER A 100 11.62 7.51 -17.50
C SER A 100 11.09 8.02 -16.16
N ALA A 101 11.80 9.01 -15.58
CA ALA A 101 11.36 9.63 -14.34
C ALA A 101 9.97 10.28 -14.47
N GLN A 102 9.62 10.83 -15.65
CA GLN A 102 8.35 11.51 -15.84
C GLN A 102 7.16 10.54 -15.93
N GLN A 103 7.34 9.38 -16.56
CA GLN A 103 6.26 8.39 -16.69
C GLN A 103 5.86 7.74 -15.36
N ARG A 104 6.62 7.95 -14.28
CA ARG A 104 6.24 7.49 -12.94
C ARG A 104 5.09 8.30 -12.32
N LEU A 105 4.88 9.56 -12.73
CA LEU A 105 4.04 10.50 -11.98
C LEU A 105 2.55 10.14 -12.01
N ALA A 106 1.98 9.92 -13.19
CA ALA A 106 0.57 9.57 -13.32
C ALA A 106 0.18 8.32 -12.50
N PRO A 107 0.90 7.18 -12.60
CA PRO A 107 0.61 6.02 -11.76
C PRO A 107 0.96 6.23 -10.28
N LEU A 108 1.95 7.08 -9.95
CA LEU A 108 2.22 7.47 -8.56
C LEU A 108 0.98 8.14 -7.94
N TYR A 109 0.40 9.13 -8.62
CA TYR A 109 -0.81 9.81 -8.13
C TYR A 109 -2.02 8.88 -8.05
N ALA A 110 -2.15 7.92 -8.97
CA ALA A 110 -3.17 6.88 -8.87
C ALA A 110 -2.98 6.00 -7.61
N SER A 111 -1.75 5.53 -7.36
CA SER A 111 -1.43 4.72 -6.17
C SER A 111 -1.63 5.50 -4.88
N ALA A 112 -1.29 6.79 -4.85
CA ALA A 112 -1.47 7.66 -3.70
C ALA A 112 -2.96 7.84 -3.38
N ARG A 113 -3.81 8.08 -4.39
CA ARG A 113 -5.26 8.20 -4.20
C ARG A 113 -5.87 6.92 -3.63
N ALA A 114 -5.49 5.76 -4.16
CA ALA A 114 -5.97 4.47 -3.65
C ALA A 114 -5.54 4.24 -2.19
N LEU A 115 -4.29 4.57 -1.85
CA LEU A 115 -3.78 4.45 -0.48
C LEU A 115 -4.48 5.42 0.49
N TRP A 116 -4.68 6.68 0.08
CA TRP A 116 -5.41 7.65 0.90
C TRP A 116 -6.87 7.27 1.10
N LEU A 117 -7.50 6.64 0.10
CA LEU A 117 -8.84 6.10 0.26
C LEU A 117 -8.85 4.99 1.34
N LEU A 118 -7.89 4.05 1.32
CA LEU A 118 -7.75 3.05 2.38
C LEU A 118 -7.57 3.69 3.77
N VAL A 119 -6.76 4.74 3.88
CA VAL A 119 -6.59 5.49 5.14
C VAL A 119 -7.91 6.08 5.62
N VAL A 120 -8.69 6.69 4.73
CA VAL A 120 -10.00 7.26 5.07
C VAL A 120 -10.97 6.17 5.52
N LEU A 121 -11.04 5.05 4.80
CA LEU A 121 -11.90 3.93 5.19
C LEU A 121 -11.51 3.37 6.56
N ALA A 122 -10.21 3.18 6.81
CA ALA A 122 -9.69 2.75 8.11
C ALA A 122 -10.08 3.73 9.23
N ALA A 123 -9.89 5.03 9.02
CA ALA A 123 -10.24 6.05 10.00
C ALA A 123 -11.75 6.09 10.29
N LEU A 124 -12.59 6.03 9.26
CA LEU A 124 -14.05 5.98 9.41
C LEU A 124 -14.51 4.74 10.16
N GLY A 125 -13.94 3.57 9.86
CA GLY A 125 -14.24 2.32 10.57
C GLY A 125 -13.88 2.39 12.05
N LEU A 126 -12.70 2.92 12.38
CA LEU A 126 -12.27 3.11 13.78
C LEU A 126 -13.13 4.16 14.50
N LEU A 127 -13.49 5.25 13.84
CA LEU A 127 -14.41 6.25 14.41
C LEU A 127 -15.76 5.62 14.73
N ALA A 128 -16.33 4.84 13.80
CA ALA A 128 -17.59 4.14 14.02
C ALA A 128 -17.52 3.15 15.21
N HIS A 129 -16.36 2.53 15.43
CA HIS A 129 -16.13 1.61 16.55
C HIS A 129 -16.03 2.34 17.90
N PHE A 130 -15.22 3.40 18.01
CA PHE A 130 -14.91 4.03 19.31
C PHE A 130 -15.87 5.15 19.72
N LEU A 131 -16.45 5.88 18.76
CA LEU A 131 -17.25 7.06 19.05
C LEU A 131 -18.51 6.76 19.91
N PRO A 132 -19.28 5.69 19.68
CA PRO A 132 -20.47 5.40 20.48
C PRO A 132 -20.14 5.18 21.96
N ALA A 133 -19.10 4.39 22.25
CA ALA A 133 -18.68 4.10 23.63
C ALA A 133 -18.17 5.35 24.35
N ALA A 134 -17.42 6.21 23.64
CA ALA A 134 -16.94 7.47 24.18
C ALA A 134 -18.08 8.42 24.56
N LEU A 135 -19.10 8.55 23.70
CA LEU A 135 -20.27 9.39 23.94
C LEU A 135 -21.13 8.85 25.10
N LEU A 136 -21.37 7.54 25.16
CA LEU A 136 -22.09 6.89 26.26
C LEU A 136 -21.40 7.13 27.61
N GLY A 137 -20.08 6.95 27.67
CA GLY A 137 -19.32 7.20 28.90
C GLY A 137 -19.34 8.67 29.34
N GLN A 138 -19.37 9.61 28.39
CA GLN A 138 -19.49 11.04 28.70
C GLN A 138 -20.90 11.39 29.21
N PHE A 139 -21.94 10.82 28.60
CA PHE A 139 -23.33 11.02 29.04
C PHE A 139 -23.60 10.49 30.45
N GLN A 140 -23.09 9.29 30.77
CA GLN A 140 -23.19 8.71 32.12
C GLN A 140 -22.53 9.61 33.20
N LYS A 141 -21.37 10.20 32.89
CA LYS A 141 -20.69 11.14 33.81
C LYS A 141 -21.47 12.44 34.01
N LEU A 142 -22.21 12.90 33.01
CA LEU A 142 -23.08 14.07 33.14
C LEU A 142 -24.29 13.77 34.01
N LEU A 143 -24.93 12.61 33.82
CA LEU A 143 -26.05 12.17 34.65
C LEU A 143 -25.68 12.00 36.13
N GLN A 144 -24.48 11.50 36.45
CA GLN A 144 -24.02 11.35 37.84
C GLN A 144 -23.72 12.69 38.55
N LYS A 145 -23.59 13.79 37.80
CA LYS A 145 -23.29 15.13 38.34
C LYS A 145 -24.54 16.02 38.49
N ALA A 146 -25.67 15.60 37.94
CA ALA A 146 -26.96 16.28 38.05
C ALA A 146 -27.76 15.70 39.22
#